data_AF-A0A965YAP1-F1
#
_entry.id   AF-A0A965YAP1-F1
#
_cell.length_a   1.000
_cell.length_b   1.000
_cell.length_c   1.000
_cell.angle_alpha   90.00
_cell.angle_beta   90.00
_cell.angle_gamma   90.00
#
_symmetry.space_group_name_H-M   'P 1'
#
loop_
_entity.id
_entity.type
_entity.pdbx_description
1 polymer ?
#
loop_
_entity_poly.entity_id
_entity_poly.type
_entity_poly.pdbx_seq_one_letter_code
_entity_poly.pdbx_strand_id
1 'polypeptide(L)'
;MQKVYDFHKTHYFDNIAPVIGAQEAIKSLSEKHELYIITSRQNEVAIPTKESVERHFPNRFLEIHFTNHYSQSGNVRTKKEVCDSLGIDVMVEDSADYAINCLTASRRIFLINQAWNTQRSIPKEISRVNSWQNIVDLI
;
A
#
# COMPACT_ATOMS: atom_id res chain seq x y z
N MET A 1 16.57 -2.99 12.25
CA MET A 1 15.72 -4.18 11.99
C MET A 1 15.00 -4.68 13.23
N GLN A 2 15.66 -4.92 14.38
CA GLN A 2 15.04 -5.46 15.60
C GLN A 2 13.73 -4.74 16.02
N LYS A 3 13.71 -3.39 16.02
CA LYS A 3 12.53 -2.59 16.38
C LYS A 3 11.26 -2.90 15.56
N VAL A 4 11.39 -3.27 14.28
CA VAL A 4 10.25 -3.62 13.42
C VAL A 4 9.69 -4.98 13.82
N TYR A 5 10.57 -5.96 14.07
CA TYR A 5 10.16 -7.28 14.57
C TYR A 5 9.52 -7.19 15.96
N ASP A 6 10.03 -6.34 16.84
CA ASP A 6 9.46 -6.15 18.17
C ASP A 6 8.08 -5.48 18.10
N PHE A 7 7.90 -4.50 17.20
CA PHE A 7 6.60 -3.87 16.97
C PHE A 7 5.52 -4.87 16.54
N HIS A 8 5.86 -5.81 15.64
CA HIS A 8 4.94 -6.85 15.18
C HIS A 8 4.46 -7.81 16.28
N LYS A 9 5.15 -7.85 17.43
CA LYS A 9 4.76 -8.68 18.60
C LYS A 9 3.84 -7.95 19.58
N THR A 10 3.52 -6.68 19.32
CA THR A 10 2.72 -5.87 20.24
C THR A 10 1.22 -6.04 19.98
N HIS A 11 0.41 -6.00 21.04
CA HIS A 11 -1.05 -5.93 20.91
C HIS A 11 -1.54 -4.74 20.07
N TYR A 12 -0.75 -3.67 20.00
CA TYR A 12 -1.08 -2.54 19.15
C TYR A 12 -1.11 -2.93 17.67
N PHE A 13 -0.14 -3.74 17.21
CA PHE A 13 -0.08 -4.20 15.82
C PHE A 13 -1.34 -4.99 15.41
N ASP A 14 -1.85 -5.85 16.30
CA ASP A 14 -3.03 -6.69 16.04
C ASP A 14 -4.33 -5.88 15.91
N ASN A 15 -4.36 -4.68 16.49
CA ASN A 15 -5.52 -3.81 16.65
C ASN A 15 -5.39 -2.47 15.92
N ILE A 16 -4.49 -2.37 14.92
CA ILE A 16 -4.38 -1.17 14.08
C ILE A 16 -5.72 -0.95 13.35
N ALA A 17 -6.35 0.20 13.60
CA ALA A 17 -7.53 0.62 12.89
C ALA A 17 -7.17 1.15 11.49
N PRO A 18 -8.07 1.00 10.49
CA PRO A 18 -7.94 1.68 9.21
C PRO A 18 -7.81 3.19 9.39
N VAL A 19 -7.03 3.82 8.51
CA VAL A 19 -6.97 5.29 8.46
C VAL A 19 -8.31 5.86 7.98
N ILE A 20 -8.62 7.08 8.42
CA ILE A 20 -9.90 7.75 8.12
C ILE A 20 -10.18 7.77 6.62
N GLY A 21 -11.39 7.36 6.24
CA GLY A 21 -11.88 7.34 4.86
C GLY A 21 -11.41 6.15 4.01
N ALA A 22 -10.49 5.31 4.52
CA ALA A 22 -9.99 4.18 3.76
C ALA A 22 -11.07 3.12 3.50
N GLN A 23 -11.90 2.80 4.49
CA GLN A 23 -12.92 1.75 4.34
C GLN A 23 -13.98 2.15 3.31
N GLU A 24 -14.46 3.39 3.36
CA GLU A 24 -15.44 3.94 2.43
C GLU A 24 -14.88 4.02 1.00
N ALA A 25 -13.64 4.51 0.87
CA ALA A 25 -12.99 4.63 -0.43
C ALA A 25 -12.70 3.27 -1.07
N ILE A 26 -12.11 2.33 -0.32
CA ILE A 26 -11.83 0.98 -0.81
C ILE A 26 -13.14 0.27 -1.19
N LYS A 27 -14.21 0.43 -0.41
CA LYS A 27 -15.52 -0.08 -0.79
C LYS A 27 -15.97 0.48 -2.14
N SER A 28 -15.98 1.80 -2.30
CA SER A 28 -16.38 2.48 -3.55
C SER A 28 -15.54 2.04 -4.75
N LEU A 29 -14.22 1.99 -4.59
CA LEU A 29 -13.29 1.61 -5.66
C LEU A 29 -13.47 0.15 -6.07
N SER A 30 -13.68 -0.76 -5.11
CA SER A 30 -13.87 -2.20 -5.37
C SER A 30 -15.11 -2.53 -6.19
N GLU A 31 -16.10 -1.63 -6.24
CA GLU A 31 -17.33 -1.85 -7.03
C GLU A 31 -17.08 -1.71 -8.54
N LYS A 32 -15.97 -1.09 -8.94
CA LYS A 32 -15.67 -0.76 -10.34
C LYS A 32 -14.26 -1.18 -10.79
N HIS A 33 -13.41 -1.60 -9.87
CA HIS A 33 -11.99 -1.88 -10.13
C HIS A 33 -11.53 -3.13 -9.40
N GLU A 34 -10.54 -3.80 -9.98
CA GLU A 34 -9.78 -4.84 -9.31
C GLU A 34 -8.77 -4.20 -8.34
N LEU A 35 -8.82 -4.59 -7.07
CA LEU A 35 -7.93 -4.05 -6.06
C LEU A 35 -6.92 -5.11 -5.60
N TYR A 36 -5.66 -4.69 -5.51
CA TYR A 36 -4.55 -5.51 -5.02
C TYR A 36 -3.84 -4.77 -3.89
N ILE A 37 -3.43 -5.49 -2.84
CA ILE A 37 -2.51 -4.94 -1.82
C ILE A 37 -1.09 -5.37 -2.19
N ILE A 38 -0.19 -4.41 -2.36
CA ILE A 38 1.25 -4.67 -2.58
C ILE A 38 2.02 -4.04 -1.42
N THR A 39 2.52 -4.87 -0.51
CA THR A 39 3.07 -4.42 0.78
C THR A 39 4.52 -4.83 0.96
N SER A 40 5.34 -3.93 1.51
CA SER A 40 6.73 -4.19 1.85
C SER A 40 6.91 -5.01 3.14
N ARG A 41 5.79 -5.36 3.83
CA ARG A 41 5.80 -6.20 5.02
C ARG A 41 6.52 -7.53 4.78
N GLN A 42 7.12 -8.03 5.85
CA GLN A 42 7.86 -9.29 5.87
C GLN A 42 6.90 -10.48 5.90
N ASN A 43 7.32 -11.63 5.36
CA ASN A 43 6.47 -12.83 5.27
C ASN A 43 6.03 -13.37 6.65
N GLU A 44 6.82 -13.12 7.68
CA GLU A 44 6.56 -13.53 9.07
C GLU A 44 5.27 -12.92 9.63
N VAL A 45 4.83 -11.78 9.11
CA VAL A 45 3.57 -11.13 9.49
C VAL A 45 2.48 -11.24 8.44
N ALA A 46 2.62 -12.14 7.47
CA ALA A 46 1.64 -12.31 6.40
C ALA A 46 0.27 -12.75 6.93
N ILE A 47 0.23 -13.73 7.84
CA ILE A 47 -1.01 -14.23 8.45
C ILE A 47 -1.78 -13.11 9.19
N PRO A 48 -1.20 -12.44 10.21
CA PRO A 48 -1.93 -11.39 10.93
C PRO A 48 -2.29 -10.19 10.03
N THR A 49 -1.48 -9.91 9.00
CA THR A 49 -1.83 -8.88 8.00
C THR A 49 -3.07 -9.28 7.20
N LYS A 50 -3.14 -10.53 6.71
CA LYS A 50 -4.30 -11.04 5.96
C LYS A 50 -5.57 -11.01 6.81
N GLU A 51 -5.48 -11.44 8.07
CA GLU A 51 -6.60 -11.40 9.01
C GLU A 51 -7.09 -9.98 9.29
N SER A 52 -6.16 -9.02 9.45
CA SER A 52 -6.51 -7.61 9.63
C SER A 52 -7.17 -7.03 8.38
N VAL A 53 -6.69 -7.38 7.17
CA VAL A 53 -7.32 -6.94 5.92
C VAL A 53 -8.73 -7.50 5.79
N GLU A 54 -8.93 -8.80 6.01
CA GLU A 54 -10.26 -9.41 5.89
C GLU A 54 -11.25 -8.84 6.91
N ARG A 55 -10.79 -8.58 8.15
CA ARG A 55 -11.61 -7.97 9.20
C ARG A 55 -12.14 -6.59 8.82
N HIS A 56 -11.31 -5.75 8.18
CA HIS A 56 -11.64 -4.35 7.92
C HIS A 56 -12.11 -4.07 6.49
N PHE A 57 -11.73 -4.91 5.53
CA PHE A 57 -12.00 -4.78 4.10
C PHE A 57 -12.48 -6.11 3.50
N PRO A 58 -13.55 -6.72 4.05
CA PRO A 58 -13.96 -8.07 3.69
C PRO A 58 -14.28 -8.18 2.21
N ASN A 59 -13.63 -9.13 1.53
CA ASN A 59 -13.82 -9.42 0.10
C ASN A 59 -13.62 -8.22 -0.84
N ARG A 60 -12.70 -7.29 -0.50
CA ARG A 60 -12.44 -6.08 -1.31
C ARG A 60 -11.20 -6.14 -2.18
N PHE A 61 -10.26 -7.03 -1.86
CA PHE A 61 -9.02 -7.20 -2.58
C PHE A 61 -8.96 -8.59 -3.19
N LEU A 62 -8.50 -8.70 -4.44
CA LEU A 62 -8.31 -9.97 -5.10
C LEU A 62 -7.13 -10.73 -4.48
N GLU A 63 -6.00 -10.05 -4.31
CA GLU A 63 -4.78 -10.64 -3.77
C GLU A 63 -3.98 -9.65 -2.89
N ILE A 64 -3.13 -10.23 -2.04
CA ILE A 64 -2.16 -9.50 -1.22
C ILE A 64 -0.77 -10.03 -1.53
N HIS A 65 0.08 -9.17 -2.09
CA HIS A 65 1.45 -9.47 -2.45
C HIS A 65 2.42 -8.88 -1.42
N PHE A 66 3.17 -9.75 -0.76
CA PHE A 66 4.24 -9.37 0.16
C PHE A 66 5.55 -9.30 -0.61
N THR A 67 6.18 -8.12 -0.62
CA THR A 67 7.45 -7.91 -1.30
C THR A 67 8.65 -8.19 -0.39
N ASN A 68 8.39 -8.49 0.88
CA ASN A 68 9.36 -8.98 1.86
C ASN A 68 10.56 -8.03 2.08
N HIS A 69 10.33 -6.72 1.99
CA HIS A 69 11.38 -5.73 2.18
C HIS A 69 11.87 -5.77 3.65
N TYR A 70 13.18 -5.76 3.87
CA TYR A 70 13.81 -5.92 5.19
C TYR A 70 13.64 -7.29 5.88
N SER A 71 13.29 -8.35 5.16
CA SER A 71 13.39 -9.70 5.72
C SER A 71 14.83 -10.19 5.73
N GLN A 72 15.14 -11.08 6.68
CA GLN A 72 16.45 -11.71 6.82
C GLN A 72 16.61 -12.93 5.92
N SER A 73 15.53 -13.41 5.28
CA SER A 73 15.55 -14.59 4.40
C SER A 73 14.38 -14.60 3.40
N GLY A 74 14.46 -15.45 2.38
CA GLY A 74 13.41 -15.60 1.35
C GLY A 74 13.54 -14.65 0.16
N ASN A 75 12.67 -14.82 -0.83
CA ASN A 75 12.70 -14.03 -2.06
C ASN A 75 12.17 -12.62 -1.80
N VAL A 76 12.99 -11.62 -2.13
CA VAL A 76 12.62 -10.21 -2.11
C VAL A 76 12.26 -9.79 -3.53
N ARG A 77 11.13 -9.10 -3.68
CA ARG A 77 10.74 -8.44 -4.92
C ARG A 77 10.57 -6.96 -4.65
N THR A 78 10.66 -6.13 -5.67
CA THR A 78 10.31 -4.71 -5.56
C THR A 78 8.81 -4.53 -5.80
N LYS A 79 8.22 -3.46 -5.23
CA LYS A 79 6.83 -3.10 -5.57
C LYS A 79 6.67 -2.87 -7.08
N LYS A 80 7.68 -2.27 -7.73
CA LYS A 80 7.69 -2.07 -9.19
C LYS A 80 7.52 -3.39 -9.94
N GLU A 81 8.31 -4.41 -9.63
CA GLU A 81 8.21 -5.72 -10.30
C GLU A 81 6.83 -6.35 -10.13
N VAL A 82 6.23 -6.23 -8.94
CA VAL A 82 4.88 -6.75 -8.69
C VAL A 82 3.85 -5.95 -9.48
N CYS A 83 3.88 -4.61 -9.39
CA CYS A 83 2.97 -3.74 -10.13
C CYS A 83 3.06 -3.98 -11.64
N ASP A 84 4.27 -4.15 -12.18
CA ASP A 84 4.50 -4.40 -13.61
C ASP A 84 3.98 -5.78 -14.00
N SER A 85 4.17 -6.81 -13.18
CA SER A 85 3.67 -8.17 -13.45
C SER A 85 2.15 -8.30 -13.44
N LEU A 86 1.48 -7.49 -12.62
CA LEU A 86 0.02 -7.45 -12.51
C LEU A 86 -0.62 -6.46 -13.48
N GLY A 87 0.16 -5.64 -14.19
CA GLY A 87 -0.38 -4.59 -15.06
C GLY A 87 -1.11 -3.48 -14.30
N ILE A 88 -0.65 -3.10 -13.10
CA ILE A 88 -1.31 -2.07 -12.27
C ILE A 88 -1.34 -0.72 -12.99
N ASP A 89 -2.54 -0.21 -13.28
CA ASP A 89 -2.79 1.09 -13.91
C ASP A 89 -2.68 2.27 -12.93
N VAL A 90 -3.15 2.08 -11.69
CA VAL A 90 -3.20 3.12 -10.65
C VAL A 90 -2.57 2.60 -9.36
N MET A 91 -1.62 3.36 -8.80
CA MET A 91 -1.00 3.06 -7.51
C MET A 91 -1.28 4.15 -6.49
N VAL A 92 -1.70 3.75 -5.28
CA VAL A 92 -1.83 4.61 -4.11
C VAL A 92 -0.72 4.26 -3.12
N GLU A 93 0.06 5.24 -2.69
CA GLU A 93 1.26 5.03 -1.88
C GLU A 93 1.52 6.22 -0.96
N ASP A 94 2.18 6.01 0.18
CA ASP A 94 2.60 7.07 1.09
C ASP A 94 4.14 7.26 1.12
N SER A 95 4.89 6.22 0.75
CA SER A 95 6.33 6.31 0.57
C SER A 95 6.67 6.96 -0.78
N ALA A 96 7.22 8.17 -0.73
CA ALA A 96 7.65 8.88 -1.94
C ALA A 96 8.71 8.10 -2.74
N ASP A 97 9.61 7.36 -2.08
CA ASP A 97 10.61 6.55 -2.78
C ASP A 97 9.96 5.37 -3.52
N TYR A 98 8.96 4.71 -2.94
CA TYR A 98 8.22 3.65 -3.66
C TYR A 98 7.38 4.23 -4.80
N ALA A 99 6.74 5.38 -4.59
CA ALA A 99 5.98 6.08 -5.62
C ALA A 99 6.88 6.44 -6.82
N ILE A 100 8.06 7.03 -6.58
CA ILE A 100 9.05 7.35 -7.62
C ILE A 100 9.52 6.09 -8.34
N ASN A 101 9.90 5.06 -7.58
CA ASN A 101 10.40 3.81 -8.16
C ASN A 101 9.34 3.07 -8.99
N CYS A 102 8.06 3.23 -8.70
CA CYS A 102 6.98 2.55 -9.45
C CYS A 102 6.46 3.37 -10.64
N LEU A 103 6.95 4.59 -10.85
CA LEU A 103 6.51 5.47 -11.94
C LEU A 103 6.86 4.86 -13.30
N THR A 104 5.87 4.86 -14.19
CA THR A 104 6.02 4.47 -15.60
C THR A 104 5.18 5.40 -16.46
N ALA A 105 5.34 5.33 -17.79
CA ALA A 105 4.52 6.13 -18.71
C ALA A 105 3.03 5.78 -18.67
N SER A 106 2.66 4.57 -18.22
CA SER A 106 1.29 4.06 -18.23
C SER A 106 0.67 3.92 -16.83
N ARG A 107 1.42 4.15 -15.75
CA ARG A 107 0.91 4.02 -14.37
C ARG A 107 0.70 5.38 -13.74
N ARG A 108 -0.54 5.67 -13.38
CA ARG A 108 -0.89 6.83 -12.57
C ARG A 108 -0.55 6.57 -11.11
N ILE A 109 0.08 7.53 -10.44
CA ILE A 109 0.47 7.39 -9.03
C ILE A 109 -0.10 8.52 -8.20
N PHE A 110 -0.82 8.14 -7.14
CA PHE A 110 -1.30 9.03 -6.09
C PHE A 110 -0.44 8.87 -4.84
N LEU A 111 0.32 9.91 -4.50
CA LEU A 111 1.09 9.98 -3.27
C LEU A 111 0.25 10.66 -2.18
N ILE A 112 -0.19 9.91 -1.17
CA ILE A 112 -0.96 10.48 -0.05
C ILE A 112 0.00 11.30 0.81
N ASN A 113 -0.34 12.56 1.06
CA ASN A 113 0.46 13.44 1.92
C ASN A 113 0.51 12.91 3.35
N GLN A 114 1.73 12.77 3.86
CA GLN A 114 2.02 12.32 5.21
C GLN A 114 3.22 13.10 5.74
N ALA A 115 3.34 13.23 7.07
CA ALA A 115 4.40 14.02 7.70
C ALA A 115 5.80 13.65 7.18
N TRP A 116 6.06 12.36 6.94
CA TRP A 116 7.35 11.82 6.50
C TRP A 116 7.67 12.05 5.02
N ASN A 117 6.70 12.43 4.17
CA ASN A 117 6.94 12.62 2.73
C ASN A 117 6.87 14.08 2.26
N THR A 118 6.68 15.02 3.19
CA THR A 118 6.46 16.45 2.90
C THR A 118 7.64 17.13 2.19
N GLN A 119 8.88 16.80 2.58
CA GLN A 119 10.09 17.45 2.05
C GLN A 119 10.65 16.76 0.79
N ARG A 120 10.05 15.64 0.35
CA ARG A 120 10.56 14.89 -0.78
C ARG A 120 10.12 15.53 -2.10
N SER A 121 11.10 15.91 -2.93
CA SER A 121 10.87 16.26 -4.33
C SER A 121 10.37 15.04 -5.10
N ILE A 122 9.29 15.20 -5.86
CA ILE A 122 8.68 14.15 -6.66
C ILE A 122 8.54 14.60 -8.12
N PRO A 123 8.58 13.67 -9.10
CA PRO A 123 8.22 13.95 -10.48
C PRO A 123 6.81 14.55 -10.58
N LYS A 124 6.61 15.45 -11.55
CA LYS A 124 5.33 16.14 -11.80
C LYS A 124 4.21 15.19 -12.22
N GLU A 125 4.57 14.00 -12.70
CA GLU A 125 3.67 12.93 -13.10
C GLU A 125 3.01 12.24 -11.90
N ILE A 126 3.57 12.40 -10.69
CA ILE A 126 3.00 11.88 -9.44
C ILE A 126 2.08 12.93 -8.83
N SER A 127 0.82 12.55 -8.58
CA SER A 127 -0.18 13.44 -8.01
C SER A 127 -0.18 13.32 -6.48
N ARG A 128 0.04 14.43 -5.76
CA ARG A 128 -0.16 14.48 -4.31
C ARG A 128 -1.65 14.60 -3.99
N VAL A 129 -2.11 13.82 -3.02
CA VAL A 129 -3.50 13.82 -2.56
C VAL A 129 -3.54 13.92 -1.04
N ASN A 130 -4.61 14.50 -0.48
CA ASN A 130 -4.71 14.74 0.97
C ASN A 130 -5.63 13.76 1.69
N SER A 131 -6.43 12.98 0.95
CA SER A 131 -7.40 12.06 1.53
C SER A 131 -7.72 10.92 0.58
N TRP A 132 -8.29 9.86 1.15
CA TRP A 132 -8.88 8.75 0.38
C TRP A 132 -10.04 9.22 -0.50
N GLN A 133 -10.83 10.19 -0.06
CA GLN A 133 -11.91 10.76 -0.88
C GLN A 133 -11.36 11.43 -2.14
N ASN A 134 -10.25 12.20 -2.04
CA ASN A 134 -9.64 12.80 -3.23
C ASN A 134 -9.19 11.75 -4.25
N ILE A 135 -8.77 10.56 -3.80
CA ILE A 135 -8.42 9.47 -4.72
C ILE A 135 -9.66 8.96 -5.44
N VAL A 136 -10.75 8.73 -4.71
CA VAL A 136 -12.03 8.30 -5.30
C VAL A 136 -12.55 9.30 -6.33
N ASP A 137 -12.44 10.60 -6.05
CA ASP A 137 -12.93 11.65 -6.96
C ASP A 137 -12.09 11.77 -8.25
N LEU A 138 -10.86 11.23 -8.25
CA LEU A 138 -9.90 11.33 -9.36
C LEU A 138 -9.81 10.07 -10.23
N ILE A 139 -10.47 8.98 -9.82
CA ILE A 139 -10.55 7.69 -10.53
C ILE A 139 -11.95 7.52 -11.10
#